data_AF-L7WB66-F1
#
_entry.id   AF-L7WB66-F1
#
_cell.length_a   1.000
_cell.length_b   1.000
_cell.length_c   1.000
_cell.angle_alpha   90.00
_cell.angle_beta   90.00
_cell.angle_gamma   90.00
#
_symmetry.space_group_name_H-M   'P 1'
#
loop_
_entity.id
_entity.type
_entity.pdbx_description
1 polymer ?
#
loop_
_entity_poly.entity_id
_entity_poly.type
_entity_poly.pdbx_seq_one_letter_code
_entity_poly.pdbx_strand_id
1 'polypeptide(L)'
;MQIHYKEKALLANQYKIERAERNKNWIGRNWFNVLLFGVFISFVGPVWTHQPDGIYRKKAVKALDYSDFDYVGTVAYVFVVYSICITIAYFVWKHQDEKKIRKLKAHRKELENELKVLLDNK
;
A
#
# COMPACT_ATOMS: atom_id res chain seq x y z
N MET A 1 -37.33 -0.30 -15.48
CA MET A 1 -36.39 -1.05 -14.60
C MET A 1 -34.92 -0.79 -14.92
N GLN A 2 -34.47 -0.86 -16.18
CA GLN A 2 -33.03 -0.71 -16.51
C GLN A 2 -32.41 0.65 -16.14
N ILE A 3 -33.16 1.75 -16.30
CA ILE A 3 -32.68 3.11 -15.98
C ILE A 3 -32.36 3.25 -14.49
N HIS A 4 -33.28 2.81 -13.61
CA HIS A 4 -33.08 2.84 -12.15
C HIS A 4 -31.90 1.98 -11.68
N TYR A 5 -31.64 0.84 -12.33
CA TYR A 5 -30.47 0.02 -12.01
C TYR A 5 -29.16 0.75 -12.38
N LYS A 6 -29.13 1.41 -13.55
CA LYS A 6 -27.96 2.18 -14.01
C LYS A 6 -27.72 3.42 -13.15
N GLU A 7 -28.75 4.13 -12.71
CA GLU A 7 -28.62 5.24 -11.75
C GLU A 7 -27.98 4.79 -10.43
N LYS A 8 -28.44 3.66 -9.87
CA LYS A 8 -27.82 3.07 -8.68
C LYS A 8 -26.36 2.66 -8.92
N ALA A 9 -26.05 2.10 -10.08
CA ALA A 9 -24.68 1.74 -10.45
C ALA A 9 -23.78 2.98 -10.54
N LEU A 10 -24.30 4.09 -11.05
CA LEU A 10 -23.60 5.37 -11.18
C LEU A 10 -23.29 5.97 -9.80
N LEU A 11 -24.27 5.97 -8.88
CA LEU A 11 -24.06 6.36 -7.48
C LEU A 11 -23.02 5.48 -6.78
N ALA A 12 -23.12 4.16 -6.94
CA ALA A 12 -22.14 3.22 -6.37
C ALA A 12 -20.72 3.48 -6.89
N ASN A 13 -20.59 3.84 -8.18
CA ASN A 13 -19.30 4.19 -8.77
C ASN A 13 -18.77 5.54 -8.23
N GLN A 14 -19.64 6.53 -8.03
CA GLN A 14 -19.27 7.79 -7.38
C GLN A 14 -18.70 7.58 -5.97
N TYR A 15 -19.37 6.76 -5.13
CA TYR A 15 -18.84 6.43 -3.80
C TYR A 15 -17.49 5.71 -3.87
N LYS A 16 -17.27 4.84 -4.86
CA LYS A 16 -15.97 4.16 -5.06
C LYS A 16 -14.88 5.15 -5.46
N ILE A 17 -15.17 6.11 -6.33
CA ILE A 17 -14.24 7.18 -6.73
C ILE A 17 -13.91 8.04 -5.53
N GLU A 18 -14.93 8.52 -4.80
CA GLU A 18 -14.74 9.41 -3.65
C GLU A 18 -13.92 8.71 -2.56
N ARG A 19 -14.20 7.43 -2.29
CA ARG A 19 -13.41 6.63 -1.34
C ARG A 19 -11.96 6.44 -1.81
N ALA A 20 -11.75 6.20 -3.11
CA ALA A 20 -10.41 6.07 -3.68
C ALA A 20 -9.64 7.40 -3.63
N GLU A 21 -10.31 8.54 -3.86
CA GLU A 21 -9.72 9.87 -3.74
C GLU A 21 -9.43 10.24 -2.28
N ARG A 22 -10.30 9.87 -1.32
CA ARG A 22 -10.07 10.08 0.12
C ARG A 22 -8.92 9.25 0.69
N ASN A 23 -8.70 8.07 0.13
CA ASN A 23 -7.61 7.16 0.51
C ASN A 23 -6.32 7.42 -0.27
N LYS A 24 -6.37 8.22 -1.34
CA LYS A 24 -5.20 8.67 -2.06
C LYS A 24 -4.25 9.36 -1.08
N ASN A 25 -2.96 9.03 -1.16
CA ASN A 25 -1.91 9.56 -0.29
C ASN A 25 -2.01 9.16 1.20
N TRP A 26 -2.58 7.99 1.53
CA TRP A 26 -2.57 7.47 2.91
C TRP A 26 -1.17 7.45 3.53
N ILE A 27 -0.14 7.02 2.77
CA ILE A 27 1.26 7.07 3.23
C ILE A 27 1.69 8.50 3.56
N GLY A 28 1.37 9.47 2.71
CA GLY A 28 1.74 10.87 2.95
C GLY A 28 1.07 11.43 4.20
N ARG A 29 -0.17 11.05 4.47
CA ARG A 29 -0.89 11.44 5.70
C ARG A 29 -0.33 10.74 6.94
N ASN A 30 0.11 9.50 6.81
CA ASN A 30 0.61 8.67 7.90
C ASN A 30 2.15 8.57 7.93
N TRP A 31 2.86 9.49 7.27
CA TRP A 31 4.32 9.42 7.10
C TRP A 31 5.05 9.34 8.45
N PHE A 32 4.53 10.03 9.48
CA PHE A 32 5.06 9.98 10.83
C PHE A 32 4.96 8.58 11.46
N ASN A 33 3.83 7.90 11.29
CA ASN A 33 3.65 6.52 11.78
C ASN A 33 4.57 5.55 11.05
N VAL A 34 4.77 5.76 9.75
CA VAL A 34 5.70 4.96 8.93
C VAL A 34 7.15 5.17 9.38
N LEU A 35 7.53 6.39 9.75
CA LEU A 35 8.86 6.72 10.25
C LEU A 35 9.10 6.11 11.63
N LEU A 36 8.14 6.26 12.56
CA LEU A 36 8.19 5.62 13.88
C LEU A 36 8.29 4.10 13.79
N PHE A 37 7.54 3.48 12.88
CA PHE A 37 7.61 2.04 12.67
C PHE A 37 8.97 1.61 12.12
N GLY A 38 9.59 2.43 11.27
CA GLY A 38 10.94 2.20 10.77
C GLY A 38 12.01 2.26 11.84
N VAL A 39 11.92 3.28 12.70
CA VAL A 39 12.80 3.39 13.87
C VAL A 39 12.61 2.17 14.77
N PHE A 40 11.38 1.80 15.10
CA PHE A 40 11.08 0.63 15.92
C PHE A 40 11.65 -0.68 15.34
N ILE A 41 11.43 -0.94 14.05
CA ILE A 41 11.99 -2.13 13.37
C ILE A 41 13.51 -2.10 13.38
N SER A 42 14.13 -0.94 13.24
CA SER A 42 15.59 -0.83 13.23
C SER A 42 16.21 -1.19 14.59
N PHE A 43 15.49 -1.00 15.70
CA PHE A 43 15.92 -1.43 17.04
C PHE A 43 15.55 -2.88 17.36
N VAL A 44 14.38 -3.37 16.92
CA VAL A 44 13.90 -4.73 17.23
C VAL A 44 14.46 -5.79 16.27
N GLY A 45 14.63 -5.44 15.00
CA GLY A 45 15.13 -6.33 13.94
C GLY A 45 16.48 -6.98 14.27
N PRO A 46 17.49 -6.22 14.75
CA PRO A 46 18.78 -6.80 15.16
C PRO A 46 18.68 -7.77 16.34
N VAL A 47 17.61 -7.65 17.15
CA VAL A 47 17.37 -8.45 18.37
C VAL A 47 16.54 -9.71 18.08
N TRP A 48 15.82 -9.76 16.97
CA TRP A 48 14.93 -10.85 16.59
C TRP A 48 15.28 -11.41 15.21
N THR A 49 16.01 -12.54 15.19
CA THR A 49 16.12 -13.40 14.00
C THR A 49 15.64 -14.81 14.35
N HIS A 50 14.91 -15.43 13.42
CA HIS A 50 14.18 -16.68 13.62
C HIS A 50 15.06 -17.92 13.78
N GLN A 51 14.38 -19.03 14.11
CA GLN A 51 14.89 -20.29 14.63
C GLN A 51 16.05 -20.92 13.84
N PRO A 52 16.91 -21.69 14.52
CA PRO A 52 18.08 -22.29 13.92
C PRO A 52 17.73 -23.24 12.77
N ASP A 53 18.34 -23.00 11.60
CA ASP A 53 18.32 -23.95 10.49
C ASP A 53 19.01 -25.27 10.88
N GLY A 54 18.31 -26.36 10.60
CA GLY A 54 18.80 -27.70 10.28
C GLY A 54 20.00 -28.29 11.05
N ILE A 55 19.71 -29.30 11.89
CA ILE A 55 20.57 -30.38 12.43
C ILE A 55 21.75 -29.95 13.34
N TYR A 56 22.36 -28.77 13.18
CA TYR A 56 23.59 -28.40 13.91
C TYR A 56 23.50 -27.16 14.81
N ARG A 57 22.41 -26.38 14.80
CA ARG A 57 22.29 -25.16 15.62
C ARG A 57 21.18 -25.26 16.67
N LYS A 58 21.55 -25.07 17.94
CA LYS A 58 20.65 -25.21 19.11
C LYS A 58 20.24 -23.88 19.75
N LYS A 59 20.69 -22.72 19.26
CA LYS A 59 20.42 -21.41 19.88
C LYS A 59 19.90 -20.40 18.85
N ALA A 60 18.98 -19.55 19.29
CA ALA A 60 18.52 -18.39 18.53
C ALA A 60 19.74 -17.51 18.21
N VAL A 61 19.97 -17.25 16.94
CA VAL A 61 21.08 -16.42 16.46
C VAL A 61 20.50 -15.03 16.24
N LYS A 62 21.20 -13.97 16.66
CA LYS A 62 20.80 -12.58 16.38
C LYS A 62 21.40 -12.14 15.05
N ALA A 63 20.76 -11.20 14.34
CA ALA A 63 21.35 -10.62 13.12
C ALA A 63 22.71 -9.97 13.41
N LEU A 64 22.89 -9.48 14.64
CA LEU A 64 24.15 -8.96 15.16
C LEU A 64 25.28 -9.99 15.14
N ASP A 65 24.98 -11.27 15.38
CA ASP A 65 26.00 -12.35 15.41
C ASP A 65 26.45 -12.75 14.00
N TYR A 66 25.72 -12.32 12.97
CA TYR A 66 25.95 -12.64 11.56
C TYR A 66 26.56 -11.50 10.77
N SER A 67 26.55 -10.29 11.34
CA SER A 67 27.05 -9.10 10.69
C SER A 67 28.45 -8.79 11.24
N ASP A 68 29.43 -8.59 10.36
CA ASP A 68 30.74 -8.04 10.74
C ASP A 68 30.66 -6.58 11.21
N PHE A 69 29.47 -5.98 11.17
CA PHE A 69 29.20 -4.63 11.64
C PHE A 69 28.87 -4.64 13.14
N ASP A 70 29.36 -3.61 13.84
CA ASP A 70 28.93 -3.28 15.20
C ASP A 70 27.40 -3.03 15.24
N TYR A 71 26.79 -3.08 16.42
CA TYR A 71 25.34 -2.96 16.62
C TYR A 71 24.75 -1.75 15.91
N VAL A 72 25.45 -0.62 15.95
CA VAL A 72 25.06 0.62 15.26
C VAL A 72 25.01 0.44 13.74
N GLY A 73 25.94 -0.33 13.17
CA GLY A 73 25.98 -0.62 11.73
C GLY A 73 24.86 -1.55 11.28
N THR A 74 24.50 -2.55 12.10
CA THR A 74 23.34 -3.42 11.82
C THR A 74 22.03 -2.62 11.83
N VAL A 75 21.85 -1.76 12.84
CA VAL A 75 20.67 -0.87 12.95
C VAL A 75 20.59 0.07 11.73
N ALA A 76 21.70 0.70 11.35
CA ALA A 76 21.75 1.60 10.20
C ALA A 76 21.41 0.89 8.88
N TYR A 77 21.91 -0.33 8.68
CA TYR A 77 21.59 -1.13 7.50
C TYR A 77 20.10 -1.45 7.40
N VAL A 78 19.49 -1.94 8.51
CA VAL A 78 18.05 -2.24 8.56
C VAL A 78 17.23 -0.99 8.26
N PHE A 79 17.63 0.17 8.80
CA PHE A 79 16.96 1.43 8.55
C PHE A 79 17.00 1.85 7.08
N VAL A 80 18.16 1.70 6.42
CA VAL A 80 18.33 2.04 5.00
C VAL A 80 17.48 1.12 4.12
N VAL A 81 17.54 -0.19 4.35
CA VAL A 81 16.73 -1.16 3.58
C VAL A 81 15.24 -0.88 3.76
N TYR A 82 14.80 -0.65 4.99
CA TYR A 82 13.41 -0.29 5.28
C TYR A 82 12.97 0.98 4.53
N SER A 83 13.81 2.01 4.55
CA SER A 83 13.54 3.28 3.86
C SER A 83 13.40 3.10 2.34
N ILE A 84 14.25 2.26 1.74
CA ILE A 84 14.17 1.93 0.31
C ILE A 84 12.87 1.18 0.01
N CYS A 85 12.53 0.16 0.80
CA CYS A 85 11.31 -0.63 0.62
C CYS A 85 10.04 0.25 0.69
N ILE A 86 9.97 1.18 1.65
CA ILE A 86 8.83 2.10 1.75
C ILE A 86 8.77 3.11 0.61
N THR A 87 9.91 3.60 0.15
CA THR A 87 9.95 4.52 -0.99
C THR A 87 9.40 3.84 -2.24
N ILE A 88 9.79 2.58 -2.48
CA ILE A 88 9.27 1.78 -3.60
C ILE A 88 7.77 1.51 -3.41
N ALA A 89 7.35 1.07 -2.22
CA ALA A 89 5.94 0.80 -1.92
C ALA A 89 5.07 2.05 -2.11
N TYR A 90 5.56 3.22 -1.69
CA TYR A 90 4.89 4.50 -1.92
C TYR A 90 4.68 4.80 -3.40
N PHE A 91 5.74 4.64 -4.20
CA PHE A 91 5.65 4.89 -5.64
C PHE A 91 4.67 3.92 -6.32
N VAL A 92 4.74 2.63 -5.98
CA VAL A 92 3.85 1.59 -6.50
C VAL A 92 2.39 1.88 -6.14
N TRP A 93 2.08 2.16 -4.87
CA TRP A 93 0.70 2.47 -4.46
C TRP A 93 0.19 3.74 -5.09
N LYS A 94 1.00 4.80 -5.19
CA LYS A 94 0.62 6.02 -5.90
C LYS A 94 0.21 5.72 -7.34
N HIS A 95 1.01 4.92 -8.05
CA HIS A 95 0.71 4.56 -9.43
C HIS A 95 -0.54 3.66 -9.56
N GLN A 96 -0.71 2.70 -8.65
CA GLN A 96 -1.88 1.82 -8.63
C GLN A 96 -3.18 2.60 -8.35
N ASP A 97 -3.16 3.52 -7.39
CA ASP A 97 -4.31 4.34 -7.02
C ASP A 97 -4.74 5.25 -8.18
N GLU A 98 -3.77 5.89 -8.85
CA GLU A 98 -4.07 6.69 -10.03
C GLU A 98 -4.70 5.87 -11.16
N LYS A 99 -4.17 4.67 -11.42
CA LYS A 99 -4.72 3.77 -12.44
C LYS A 99 -6.14 3.32 -12.08
N LYS A 100 -6.41 3.05 -10.80
CA LYS A 100 -7.74 2.66 -10.30
C LYS A 100 -8.75 3.79 -10.44
N ILE A 101 -8.38 5.01 -10.07
CA ILE A 101 -9.23 6.20 -10.21
C ILE A 101 -9.54 6.46 -11.69
N ARG A 102 -8.53 6.36 -12.58
CA ARG A 102 -8.73 6.52 -14.03
C ARG A 102 -9.72 5.49 -14.58
N LYS A 103 -9.60 4.21 -14.19
CA LYS A 103 -10.56 3.17 -14.60
C LYS A 103 -11.98 3.45 -14.11
N LEU A 104 -12.14 3.87 -12.86
CA LEU A 104 -13.46 4.19 -12.31
C LEU A 104 -14.11 5.40 -13.02
N LYS A 105 -13.32 6.43 -13.34
CA LYS A 105 -13.79 7.59 -14.13
C LYS A 105 -14.18 7.21 -15.56
N ALA A 106 -13.41 6.34 -16.22
CA ALA A 106 -13.75 5.83 -17.54
C ALA A 106 -15.07 5.03 -17.51
N HIS A 107 -15.21 4.11 -16.56
CA HIS A 107 -16.43 3.31 -16.42
C HIS A 107 -17.67 4.15 -16.09
N ARG A 108 -17.50 5.23 -15.33
CA ARG A 108 -18.58 6.20 -15.09
C ARG A 108 -19.01 6.89 -16.38
N LYS A 109 -18.07 7.30 -17.24
CA LYS A 109 -18.36 7.94 -18.52
C LYS A 109 -19.11 7.00 -19.47
N GLU A 110 -18.76 5.71 -19.47
CA GLU A 110 -19.51 4.67 -20.21
C GLU A 110 -20.95 4.55 -19.72
N LEU A 111 -21.15 4.42 -18.40
CA LEU A 111 -22.47 4.36 -17.77
C LEU A 111 -23.32 5.61 -18.07
N GLU A 112 -22.72 6.80 -18.03
CA GLU A 112 -23.39 8.07 -18.38
C GLU A 112 -23.83 8.10 -19.85
N ASN A 113 -22.97 7.63 -20.78
CA ASN A 113 -23.31 7.57 -22.20
C ASN A 113 -24.44 6.56 -22.47
N GLU A 114 -24.38 5.37 -21.86
CA GLU A 114 -25.45 4.37 -21.99
C GLU A 114 -26.78 4.87 -21.44
N LEU A 115 -26.76 5.61 -20.32
CA LEU A 115 -27.97 6.20 -19.74
C LEU A 115 -28.59 7.24 -20.68
N LYS A 116 -27.77 8.10 -21.30
CA LYS A 116 -28.23 9.09 -22.29
C LYS A 116 -28.89 8.43 -23.49
N VAL A 117 -28.26 7.40 -24.07
CA VAL A 117 -28.83 6.66 -25.20
C VAL A 117 -30.17 6.00 -24.84
N LEU A 118 -30.31 5.49 -23.61
CA LEU A 118 -31.57 4.91 -23.14
C LEU A 118 -32.66 5.94 -22.84
N LEU A 119 -32.28 7.18 -22.51
CA LEU A 119 -33.21 8.29 -22.30
C LEU A 119 -33.67 8.91 -23.63
N ASP A 120 -32.77 9.02 -24.62
CA ASP A 120 -33.08 9.58 -25.94
C ASP A 120 -33.93 8.62 -26.81
N ASN A 121 -33.87 7.31 -26.55
CA ASN A 121 -34.69 6.29 -27.23
C ASN A 121 -36.07 6.05 -26.60
N LYS A 122 -36.48 6.89 -25.64
CA LYS A 122 -37.73 6.76 -24.90
C LYS A 122 -38.71 7.87 -25.28
#